data_AF-A0A1G1FJW6-F1
#
_entry.id   AF-A0A1G1FJW6-F1
#
_cell.length_a   1.000
_cell.length_b   1.000
_cell.length_c   1.000
_cell.angle_alpha   90.00
_cell.angle_beta   90.00
_cell.angle_gamma   90.00
#
_symmetry.space_group_name_H-M   'P 1'
#
loop_
_entity.id
_entity.type
_entity.pdbx_description
1 polymer ?
#
loop_
_entity_poly.entity_id
_entity_poly.type
_entity_poly.pdbx_seq_one_letter_code
_entity_poly.pdbx_strand_id
1 'polypeptide(L)'
;METPSQSKTKVAPYITPQGQKRLSEELSYLWKVKRPQVTRAVAEAAAMGDRSENAEYIYGKKQLRQIDSRIRFLAKRLSELIVVDRIPKDTSKVFFGAWVEIEDTEGNVNRYRIVGPDEFDPEKDFISIDSPMAKALLNRAEGDEVVVRRPDGNAVFVVTSISYHSAKKSKSSKVQER
;
A
#
# COMPACT_ATOMS: atom_id res chain seq x y z
N MET A 1 -37.91 -8.66 6.57
CA MET A 1 -36.91 -7.70 7.04
C MET A 1 -35.61 -8.04 6.33
N GLU A 2 -35.35 -7.42 5.18
CA GLU A 2 -34.11 -7.64 4.43
C GLU A 2 -33.01 -6.79 5.05
N THR A 3 -31.95 -7.44 5.55
CA THR A 3 -30.70 -6.78 5.89
C THR A 3 -30.00 -6.35 4.61
N PRO A 4 -29.60 -5.08 4.44
CA PRO A 4 -28.84 -4.69 3.27
C PRO A 4 -27.46 -5.35 3.33
N SER A 5 -27.23 -6.19 2.33
CA SER A 5 -25.95 -6.83 1.98
C SER A 5 -24.80 -5.83 2.08
N GLN A 6 -23.78 -6.17 2.88
CA GLN A 6 -22.56 -5.39 2.96
C GLN A 6 -21.96 -5.23 1.56
N SER A 7 -21.97 -3.99 1.07
CA SER A 7 -21.34 -3.61 -0.19
C SER A 7 -19.89 -4.08 -0.18
N LYS A 8 -19.50 -4.98 -1.08
CA LYS A 8 -18.09 -5.25 -1.37
C LYS A 8 -17.46 -3.91 -1.75
N THR A 9 -16.73 -3.29 -0.83
CA THR A 9 -15.99 -2.05 -1.09
C THR A 9 -15.08 -2.32 -2.27
N LYS A 10 -15.39 -1.71 -3.43
CA LYS A 10 -14.49 -1.75 -4.59
C LYS A 10 -13.20 -1.07 -4.14
N VAL A 11 -12.13 -1.86 -4.06
CA VAL A 11 -10.78 -1.37 -3.77
C VAL A 11 -10.42 -0.32 -4.80
N ALA A 12 -9.96 0.85 -4.36
CA ALA A 12 -9.68 1.96 -5.26
C ALA A 12 -8.65 1.54 -6.33
N PRO A 13 -8.89 1.83 -7.62
CA PRO A 13 -8.01 1.40 -8.70
C PRO A 13 -6.83 2.37 -8.92
N TYR A 14 -6.37 3.09 -7.89
CA TYR A 14 -5.31 4.09 -8.06
C TYR A 14 -3.98 3.57 -7.53
N ILE A 15 -2.91 3.85 -8.26
CA ILE A 15 -1.54 3.50 -7.86
C ILE A 15 -0.56 4.59 -8.30
N THR A 16 0.49 4.82 -7.53
CA THR A 16 1.60 5.67 -7.97
C THR A 16 2.46 4.95 -9.02
N PRO A 17 3.22 5.68 -9.87
CA PRO A 17 4.14 5.06 -10.82
C PRO A 17 5.19 4.16 -10.15
N GLN A 18 5.62 4.54 -8.94
CA GLN A 18 6.59 3.76 -8.17
C GLN A 18 5.98 2.43 -7.69
N GLY A 19 4.74 2.46 -7.20
CA GLY A 19 4.00 1.25 -6.82
C GLY A 19 3.75 0.32 -7.99
N GLN A 20 3.29 0.86 -9.13
CA GLN A 20 3.06 0.07 -10.33
C GLN A 20 4.34 -0.65 -10.78
N LYS A 21 5.47 0.08 -10.80
CA LYS A 21 6.78 -0.48 -11.13
C LYS A 21 7.15 -1.62 -10.16
N ARG A 22 6.98 -1.43 -8.85
CA ARG A 22 7.26 -2.46 -7.84
C ARG A 22 6.42 -3.72 -8.06
N LEU A 23 5.11 -3.57 -8.31
CA LEU A 23 4.22 -4.72 -8.59
C LEU A 23 4.58 -5.43 -9.90
N SER A 24 4.96 -4.66 -10.93
CA SER A 24 5.40 -5.21 -12.22
C SER A 24 6.72 -5.99 -12.09
N GLU A 25 7.68 -5.46 -11.33
CA GLU A 25 8.94 -6.13 -11.01
C GLU A 25 8.70 -7.41 -10.21
N GLU A 26 7.82 -7.37 -9.21
CA GLU A 26 7.42 -8.56 -8.45
C GLU A 26 6.81 -9.63 -9.37
N LEU A 27 5.86 -9.25 -10.24
CA LEU A 27 5.24 -10.17 -11.18
C LEU A 27 6.27 -10.79 -12.12
N SER A 28 7.18 -9.98 -12.67
CA SER A 28 8.25 -10.43 -13.56
C SER A 28 9.20 -11.40 -12.86
N TYR A 29 9.61 -11.10 -11.62
CA TYR A 29 10.45 -11.98 -10.82
C TYR A 29 9.76 -13.32 -10.51
N LEU A 30 8.50 -13.29 -10.08
CA LEU A 30 7.73 -14.50 -9.80
C LEU A 30 7.59 -15.38 -11.05
N TRP A 31 7.29 -14.77 -12.20
CA TRP A 31 7.09 -15.50 -13.45
C TRP A 31 8.38 -16.05 -14.06
N LYS A 32 9.41 -15.22 -14.17
CA LYS A 32 10.64 -15.54 -14.92
C LYS A 32 11.70 -16.26 -14.09
N VAL A 33 11.70 -16.05 -12.76
CA VAL A 33 12.77 -16.55 -11.88
C VAL A 33 12.21 -17.57 -10.89
N LYS A 34 11.31 -17.14 -10.01
CA LYS A 34 10.91 -17.96 -8.86
C LYS A 34 10.09 -19.19 -9.25
N ARG A 35 9.11 -19.04 -10.14
CA ARG A 35 8.24 -20.15 -10.58
C ARG A 35 9.03 -21.25 -11.30
N PRO A 36 9.92 -20.96 -12.28
CA PRO A 36 10.78 -21.98 -12.89
C PRO A 36 11.69 -22.68 -11.88
N GLN A 37 12.32 -21.93 -10.96
CA GLN A 37 13.18 -22.50 -9.92
C GLN A 37 12.44 -23.51 -9.02
N VAL A 38 11.26 -23.11 -8.52
CA VAL A 38 10.45 -23.99 -7.66
C VAL A 38 9.93 -25.20 -8.44
N THR A 39 9.56 -25.01 -9.71
CA THR A 39 9.12 -26.13 -10.57
C THR A 39 10.23 -27.16 -10.76
N ARG A 40 11.46 -26.70 -11.01
CA ARG A 40 12.64 -27.57 -11.11
C ARG A 40 12.90 -28.31 -9.79
N ALA A 41 12.91 -27.60 -8.67
CA ALA A 41 13.11 -28.21 -7.35
C ALA A 41 12.02 -29.26 -7.02
N VAL A 42 10.76 -28.99 -7.36
CA VAL A 42 9.65 -29.95 -7.19
C VAL A 42 9.85 -31.18 -8.08
N ALA A 43 10.33 -31.01 -9.32
CA ALA A 43 10.60 -32.12 -10.23
C ALA A 43 11.77 -32.99 -9.76
N GLU A 44 12.84 -32.37 -9.24
CA GLU A 44 13.98 -33.06 -8.65
C GLU A 44 13.55 -33.85 -7.40
N ALA A 45 12.82 -33.23 -6.48
CA ALA A 45 12.27 -33.90 -5.30
C ALA A 45 11.32 -35.06 -5.67
N ALA A 46 10.54 -34.92 -6.75
CA ALA A 46 9.66 -35.96 -7.25
C ALA A 46 10.40 -37.17 -7.86
N ALA A 47 11.70 -37.04 -8.16
CA ALA A 47 12.54 -38.11 -8.68
C ALA A 47 13.33 -38.84 -7.58
N MET A 48 13.45 -38.27 -6.38
CA MET A 48 14.28 -38.80 -5.28
C MET A 48 13.56 -39.76 -4.32
N GLY A 49 12.29 -40.12 -4.56
CA GLY A 49 11.59 -41.09 -3.72
C GLY A 49 10.06 -40.97 -3.74
N ASP A 50 9.42 -41.51 -2.71
CA ASP A 50 7.98 -41.41 -2.57
C ASP A 50 7.53 -39.96 -2.30
N ARG A 51 6.64 -39.49 -3.16
CA ARG A 51 6.07 -38.14 -3.13
C ARG A 51 5.18 -37.90 -1.92
N SER A 52 4.64 -38.98 -1.32
CA SER A 52 3.72 -38.87 -0.19
C SER A 52 4.44 -38.54 1.13
N GLU A 53 5.72 -38.91 1.25
CA GLU A 53 6.54 -38.69 2.45
C GLU A 53 7.64 -37.64 2.25
N ASN A 54 7.98 -37.30 1.00
CA ASN A 54 9.00 -36.29 0.72
C ASN A 54 8.54 -34.86 1.10
N ALA A 55 9.10 -34.35 2.20
CA ALA A 55 8.82 -33.01 2.71
C ALA A 55 9.15 -31.89 1.70
N GLU A 56 10.23 -32.01 0.92
CA GLU A 56 10.63 -31.03 -0.10
C GLU A 56 9.62 -30.96 -1.23
N TYR A 57 9.08 -32.10 -1.66
CA TYR A 57 8.02 -32.17 -2.66
C TYR A 57 6.73 -31.51 -2.16
N ILE A 58 6.29 -31.85 -0.94
CA ILE A 58 5.07 -31.28 -0.33
C ILE A 58 5.21 -29.76 -0.19
N TYR A 59 6.34 -29.30 0.35
CA TYR A 59 6.62 -27.88 0.53
C TYR A 59 6.69 -27.16 -0.81
N GLY A 60 7.43 -27.71 -1.79
CA GLY A 60 7.55 -27.13 -3.12
C GLY A 60 6.21 -27.01 -3.85
N LYS A 61 5.32 -28.00 -3.74
CA LYS A 61 3.94 -27.92 -4.27
C LYS A 61 3.11 -26.83 -3.58
N LYS A 62 3.26 -26.64 -2.26
CA LYS A 62 2.62 -25.54 -1.53
C LYS A 62 3.15 -24.18 -2.01
N GLN A 63 4.47 -24.05 -2.15
CA GLN A 63 5.11 -22.83 -2.68
C GLN A 63 4.63 -22.50 -4.10
N LEU A 64 4.57 -23.50 -4.99
CA LEU A 64 4.11 -23.29 -6.36
C LEU A 64 2.67 -22.76 -6.41
N ARG A 65 1.77 -23.30 -5.57
CA ARG A 65 0.38 -22.79 -5.45
C ARG A 65 0.33 -21.35 -4.96
N GLN A 66 1.17 -20.99 -4.00
CA GLN A 66 1.26 -19.61 -3.49
C GLN A 66 1.76 -18.66 -4.58
N ILE A 67 2.80 -19.05 -5.32
CA ILE A 67 3.36 -18.28 -6.44
C ILE A 67 2.32 -18.09 -7.55
N ASP A 68 1.66 -19.17 -8.00
CA ASP A 68 0.64 -19.09 -9.05
C ASP A 68 -0.58 -18.26 -8.62
N SER A 69 -0.95 -18.32 -7.34
CA SER A 69 -1.99 -17.46 -6.78
C SER A 69 -1.59 -15.99 -6.81
N ARG A 70 -0.36 -15.67 -6.37
CA ARG A 70 0.17 -14.30 -6.35
C ARG A 70 0.32 -13.73 -7.76
N ILE A 71 0.80 -14.52 -8.72
CA ILE A 71 0.90 -14.13 -10.13
C ILE A 71 -0.48 -13.76 -10.68
N ARG A 72 -1.49 -14.62 -10.49
CA ARG A 72 -2.86 -14.34 -10.97
C ARG A 72 -3.44 -13.08 -10.35
N PHE A 73 -3.23 -12.90 -9.04
CA PHE A 73 -3.64 -11.68 -8.34
C PHE A 73 -2.96 -10.43 -8.93
N LEU A 74 -1.63 -10.42 -9.04
CA LEU A 74 -0.87 -9.28 -9.56
C LEU A 74 -1.23 -8.96 -11.01
N ALA A 75 -1.34 -9.97 -11.87
CA ALA A 75 -1.70 -9.77 -13.28
C ALA A 75 -3.09 -9.14 -13.42
N LYS A 76 -4.08 -9.64 -12.66
CA LYS A 76 -5.42 -9.06 -12.65
C LYS A 76 -5.41 -7.63 -12.09
N ARG A 77 -4.77 -7.41 -10.93
CA ARG A 77 -4.71 -6.07 -10.32
C ARG A 77 -4.02 -5.07 -11.23
N LEU A 78 -2.86 -5.40 -11.80
CA LEU A 78 -2.14 -4.52 -12.75
C LEU A 78 -2.98 -4.14 -13.97
N SER A 79 -3.87 -5.01 -14.43
CA SER A 79 -4.79 -4.70 -15.55
C SER A 79 -5.93 -3.75 -15.18
N GLU A 80 -6.29 -3.68 -13.89
CA GLU A 80 -7.37 -2.84 -13.36
C GLU A 80 -6.86 -1.50 -12.80
N LEU A 81 -5.55 -1.37 -12.55
CA LEU A 81 -4.93 -0.21 -11.92
C LEU A 81 -4.76 0.96 -12.89
N ILE A 82 -5.07 2.15 -12.39
CA ILE A 82 -4.91 3.45 -13.02
C ILE A 82 -3.70 4.12 -12.36
N VAL A 83 -2.66 4.36 -13.15
CA VAL A 83 -1.46 5.06 -12.69
C VAL A 83 -1.75 6.54 -12.62
N VAL A 84 -1.57 7.13 -11.43
CA VAL A 84 -1.70 8.57 -11.21
C VAL A 84 -0.30 9.16 -11.10
N ASP A 85 0.19 9.72 -12.20
CA ASP A 85 1.53 10.32 -12.32
C ASP A 85 1.52 11.86 -12.27
N ARG A 86 0.35 12.48 -12.47
CA ARG A 86 0.21 13.95 -12.52
C ARG A 86 -0.09 14.51 -11.15
N ILE A 87 0.62 15.60 -10.82
CA ILE A 87 0.26 16.45 -9.69
C ILE A 87 -1.07 17.14 -10.02
N PRO A 88 -2.06 17.15 -9.11
CA PRO A 88 -3.30 17.89 -9.28
C PRO A 88 -3.04 19.37 -9.58
N LYS A 89 -3.91 19.99 -10.37
CA LYS A 89 -3.84 21.44 -10.64
C LYS A 89 -4.03 22.27 -9.36
N ASP A 90 -4.81 21.75 -8.42
CA ASP A 90 -5.05 22.34 -7.12
C ASP A 90 -4.22 21.61 -6.07
N THR A 91 -3.09 22.21 -5.69
CA THR A 91 -2.21 21.66 -4.64
C THR A 91 -2.59 22.14 -3.25
N SER A 92 -3.59 23.02 -3.11
CA SER A 92 -4.05 23.52 -1.82
C SER A 92 -4.92 22.52 -1.06
N LYS A 93 -5.36 21.45 -1.75
CA LYS A 93 -6.19 20.40 -1.19
C LYS A 93 -5.46 19.06 -1.21
N VAL A 94 -5.91 18.18 -0.34
CA VAL A 94 -5.43 16.80 -0.25
C VAL A 94 -6.08 15.92 -1.32
N PHE A 95 -5.25 15.34 -2.18
CA PHE A 95 -5.61 14.34 -3.19
C PHE A 95 -4.67 13.13 -3.13
N PHE A 96 -4.86 12.18 -4.05
CA PHE A 96 -3.99 11.03 -4.23
C PHE A 96 -2.53 11.47 -4.44
N GLY A 97 -1.60 10.78 -3.78
CA GLY A 97 -0.16 11.06 -3.87
C GLY A 97 0.33 12.20 -2.99
N ALA A 98 -0.56 12.95 -2.33
CA ALA A 98 -0.21 14.02 -1.41
C ALA A 98 0.45 13.48 -0.14
N TRP A 99 1.47 14.20 0.33
CA TRP A 99 1.92 14.17 1.71
C TRP A 99 1.09 15.15 2.51
N VAL A 100 0.57 14.71 3.65
CA VAL A 100 -0.27 15.49 4.54
C VAL A 100 0.33 15.38 5.93
N GLU A 101 0.59 16.52 6.56
CA GLU A 101 0.90 16.59 7.98
C GLU A 101 -0.38 16.91 8.73
N ILE A 102 -0.62 16.14 9.78
CA ILE A 102 -1.79 16.28 10.64
C ILE A 102 -1.32 16.38 12.09
N GLU A 103 -1.95 17.27 12.84
CA GLU A 103 -1.70 17.46 14.26
C GLU A 103 -2.91 16.98 15.06
N ASP A 104 -2.68 16.23 16.14
CA ASP A 104 -3.75 15.84 17.06
C ASP A 104 -3.98 16.87 18.17
N THR A 105 -4.98 16.64 19.02
CA THR A 105 -5.31 17.53 20.14
C THR A 105 -4.23 17.59 21.22
N GLU A 106 -3.27 16.67 21.21
CA GLU A 106 -2.13 16.62 22.14
C GLU A 106 -0.89 17.33 21.57
N GLY A 107 -0.97 17.82 20.33
CA GLY A 107 0.13 18.50 19.62
C GLY A 107 1.09 17.54 18.90
N ASN A 108 0.74 16.26 18.75
CA ASN A 108 1.58 15.31 18.01
C ASN A 108 1.36 15.48 16.50
N VAL A 109 2.43 15.84 15.81
CA VAL A 109 2.42 15.97 14.34
C VAL A 109 2.79 14.63 13.71
N ASN A 110 1.88 14.11 12.90
CA ASN A 110 2.07 12.91 12.10
C ASN A 110 2.01 13.25 10.62
N ARG A 111 2.89 12.63 9.83
CA ARG A 111 2.96 12.88 8.40
C ARG A 111 2.60 11.61 7.65
N TYR A 112 1.64 11.69 6.73
CA TYR A 112 1.19 10.55 5.94
C TYR A 112 1.22 10.84 4.45
N ARG A 113 1.44 9.80 3.65
CA ARG A 113 1.25 9.86 2.20
C ARG A 113 0.02 9.06 1.79
N ILE A 114 -0.88 9.69 1.04
CA ILE A 114 -2.04 8.99 0.48
C ILE A 114 -1.62 8.23 -0.77
N VAL A 115 -1.70 6.90 -0.71
CA VAL A 115 -1.32 6.00 -1.79
C VAL A 115 -2.43 4.99 -2.10
N GLY A 116 -2.19 4.17 -3.12
CA GLY A 116 -3.09 3.07 -3.45
C GLY A 116 -3.13 2.01 -2.34
N PRO A 117 -4.21 1.24 -2.23
CA PRO A 117 -4.31 0.12 -1.30
C PRO A 117 -3.22 -0.93 -1.52
N ASP A 118 -2.74 -1.09 -2.76
CA ASP A 118 -1.66 -2.02 -3.11
C ASP A 118 -0.25 -1.50 -2.73
N GLU A 119 -0.14 -0.25 -2.26
CA GLU A 119 1.12 0.42 -1.87
C GLU A 119 1.23 0.71 -0.37
N PHE A 120 0.22 0.33 0.40
CA PHE A 120 0.16 0.58 1.83
C PHE A 120 1.40 0.03 2.56
N ASP A 121 2.05 0.90 3.33
CA ASP A 121 3.30 0.61 4.02
C ASP A 121 3.43 1.50 5.27
N PRO A 122 3.01 1.01 6.45
CA PRO A 122 3.06 1.78 7.69
C PRO A 122 4.47 2.27 8.05
N GLU A 123 5.51 1.51 7.68
CA GLU A 123 6.91 1.89 7.99
C GLU A 123 7.38 3.09 7.17
N LYS A 124 6.66 3.44 6.09
CA LYS A 124 6.93 4.61 5.24
C LYS A 124 5.88 5.71 5.39
N ASP A 125 5.01 5.57 6.39
CA ASP A 125 3.86 6.44 6.62
C ASP A 125 2.89 6.49 5.43
N PHE A 126 2.79 5.39 4.67
CA PHE A 126 1.90 5.30 3.52
C PHE A 126 0.53 4.79 3.97
N ILE A 127 -0.49 5.61 3.76
CA ILE A 127 -1.89 5.26 4.06
C ILE A 127 -2.65 5.00 2.77
N SER A 128 -3.47 3.96 2.77
CA SER A 128 -4.35 3.66 1.65
C SER A 128 -5.44 4.72 1.54
N ILE A 129 -5.77 5.15 0.32
CA ILE A 129 -6.92 6.00 0.02
C ILE A 129 -8.26 5.41 0.51
N ASP A 130 -8.34 4.10 0.70
CA ASP A 130 -9.54 3.42 1.22
C ASP A 130 -9.67 3.50 2.74
N SER A 131 -8.61 3.93 3.45
CA SER A 131 -8.60 4.04 4.91
C SER A 131 -9.55 5.14 5.42
N PRO A 132 -10.14 4.99 6.62
CA PRO A 132 -10.96 6.03 7.23
C PRO A 132 -10.23 7.37 7.37
N MET A 133 -8.92 7.31 7.68
CA MET A 133 -8.04 8.48 7.79
C MET A 133 -7.93 9.20 6.44
N ALA A 134 -7.53 8.50 5.38
CA ALA A 134 -7.40 9.12 4.05
C ALA A 134 -8.73 9.67 3.56
N LYS A 135 -9.85 8.96 3.77
CA LYS A 135 -11.19 9.44 3.41
C LYS A 135 -11.59 10.73 4.12
N ALA A 136 -11.21 10.90 5.38
CA ALA A 136 -11.47 12.13 6.13
C ALA A 136 -10.62 13.31 5.63
N LEU A 137 -9.39 13.02 5.18
CA LEU A 137 -8.43 14.01 4.68
C LEU A 137 -8.69 14.44 3.24
N LEU A 138 -9.26 13.58 2.39
CA LEU A 138 -9.51 13.91 0.98
C LEU A 138 -10.34 15.20 0.82
N ASN A 139 -9.92 16.06 -0.10
CA ASN A 139 -10.48 17.39 -0.39
C ASN A 139 -10.37 18.44 0.72
N ARG A 140 -9.65 18.16 1.81
CA ARG A 140 -9.37 19.14 2.87
C ARG A 140 -8.19 20.02 2.51
N ALA A 141 -8.20 21.24 3.05
CA ALA A 141 -7.14 22.22 2.89
C ALA A 141 -6.31 22.35 4.18
N GLU A 142 -5.17 23.03 4.07
CA GLU A 142 -4.38 23.44 5.25
C GLU A 142 -5.26 24.30 6.19
N GLY A 143 -5.22 23.99 7.49
CA GLY A 143 -6.05 24.59 8.53
C GLY A 143 -7.40 23.92 8.76
N ASP A 144 -7.82 22.96 7.93
CA ASP A 144 -9.08 22.25 8.13
C ASP A 144 -8.98 21.22 9.27
N GLU A 145 -10.04 21.15 10.07
CA GLU A 145 -10.23 20.12 11.09
C GLU A 145 -10.96 18.90 10.52
N VAL A 146 -10.47 17.70 10.82
CA VAL A 146 -11.03 16.43 10.40
C VAL A 146 -11.30 15.52 11.58
N VAL A 147 -12.47 14.88 11.57
CA VAL A 147 -12.85 13.90 12.59
C VAL A 147 -12.75 12.50 12.00
N VAL A 148 -11.87 11.69 12.58
CA VAL A 148 -11.64 10.30 12.18
C VAL A 148 -12.26 9.37 13.20
N ARG A 149 -13.20 8.53 12.76
CA ARG A 149 -13.81 7.51 13.61
C ARG A 149 -12.84 6.33 13.77
N ARG A 150 -12.40 6.08 15.00
CA ARG A 150 -11.61 4.90 15.37
C ARG A 150 -12.44 3.99 16.28
N PRO A 151 -12.07 2.70 16.42
CA PRO A 151 -12.74 1.80 17.37
C PRO A 151 -12.73 2.34 18.81
N ASP A 152 -11.65 3.03 19.20
CA ASP A 152 -11.44 3.56 20.55
C ASP A 152 -12.07 4.94 20.78
N GLY A 153 -12.74 5.52 19.76
CA GLY A 153 -13.37 6.82 19.83
C GLY A 153 -13.13 7.70 18.59
N ASN A 154 -13.77 8.86 18.57
CA ASN A 154 -13.51 9.86 17.54
C ASN A 154 -12.20 10.58 17.87
N ALA A 155 -11.28 10.64 16.92
CA ALA A 155 -10.06 11.41 17.03
C ALA A 155 -10.13 12.62 16.09
N VAL A 156 -9.77 13.79 16.61
CA VAL A 156 -9.77 15.05 15.89
C VAL A 156 -8.34 15.36 15.44
N PHE A 157 -8.19 15.76 14.19
CA PHE A 157 -6.91 16.19 13.63
C PHE A 157 -7.07 17.50 12.87
N VAL A 158 -6.02 18.31 12.86
CA VAL A 158 -5.92 19.51 12.03
C VAL A 158 -4.88 19.29 10.94
N VAL A 159 -5.22 19.62 9.70
CA VAL A 159 -4.26 19.55 8.58
C VAL A 159 -3.30 20.74 8.68
N THR A 160 -2.01 20.50 8.90
CA THR A 160 -1.02 21.56 9.08
C THR A 160 -0.25 21.88 7.81
N SER A 161 -0.02 20.90 6.94
CA SER A 161 0.76 21.07 5.71
C SER A 161 0.38 20.04 4.64
N ILE A 162 0.34 20.47 3.37
CA ILE A 162 0.09 19.61 2.22
C ILE A 162 1.23 19.77 1.21
N SER A 163 1.88 18.65 0.85
CA SER A 163 2.98 18.66 -0.11
C SER A 163 2.86 17.53 -1.14
N TYR A 164 2.97 17.87 -2.42
CA TYR A 164 3.01 16.90 -3.52
C TYR A 164 4.43 16.51 -3.93
N HIS A 165 5.43 17.17 -3.34
CA HIS A 165 6.82 16.84 -3.56
C HIS A 165 7.28 15.87 -2.49
N SER A 166 8.15 14.91 -2.83
CA SER A 166 8.86 14.16 -1.79
C SER A 166 9.66 15.17 -0.99
N ALA A 167 9.21 15.50 0.23
CA ALA A 167 9.92 16.48 1.04
C ALA A 167 11.41 16.09 1.07
N LYS A 168 12.25 16.98 0.53
CA LYS A 168 13.67 16.92 0.82
C LYS A 168 13.74 16.90 2.34
N LYS A 169 14.35 15.86 2.93
CA LYS A 169 14.65 15.83 4.36
C LYS A 169 15.28 17.18 4.71
N SER A 170 14.53 18.08 5.31
CA SER A 170 15.12 19.27 5.91
C SER A 170 15.95 18.73 7.05
N LYS A 171 17.27 18.71 6.87
CA LYS A 171 18.21 18.49 7.96
C LYS A 171 17.79 19.45 9.07
N SER A 172 17.23 18.91 10.14
CA SER A 172 17.15 19.60 11.41
C SER A 172 18.59 19.74 11.89
N SER A 173 19.17 20.87 11.50
CA SER A 173 20.36 21.46 12.09
C SER A 173 20.05 21.68 13.57
N LYS A 174 20.32 20.69 14.42
CA LYS A 174 20.39 20.94 15.86
C LYS A 174 21.77 21.52 16.12
N VAL A 175 21.81 22.84 16.08
CA VAL A 175 22.79 23.67 16.79
C VAL A 175 22.84 23.14 18.22
N GLN A 176 24.02 22.69 18.66
CA GLN A 176 24.34 22.67 20.08
C GLN A 176 25.59 23.52 20.28
N GLU A 177 25.43 24.39 21.26
CA GLU A 177 26.08 25.64 21.52
C GLU A 177 27.02 25.42 22.71
N ARG A 178 28.25 25.94 22.56
CA ARG A 178 29.20 26.39 23.60
C ARG A 178 29.67 25.41 24.68
#